data_AF-A0A957HYG2-F1
#
_entry.id   AF-A0A957HYG2-F1
#
_cell.length_a   1.000
_cell.length_b   1.000
_cell.length_c   1.000
_cell.angle_alpha   90.00
_cell.angle_beta   90.00
_cell.angle_gamma   90.00
#
_symmetry.space_group_name_H-M   'P 1'
#
loop_
_entity.id
_entity.type
_entity.pdbx_description
1 polymer ?
#
loop_
_entity_poly.entity_id
_entity_poly.type
_entity_poly.pdbx_seq_one_letter_code
_entity_poly.pdbx_strand_id
1 'polypeptide(L)'
;MKERTINTSGLLLIGLGALALLHTTILPALGWDFGLWRLWPLLVGAAGLGLVAAPFAFPDNRGLKALFIPGMPVLMVGALLLWGSLFTAWGVWATFWPMIVLSLAFGFFLTAVFMRNIWLMIPAIIIGMNGLVFQFCALTNWWEAWSVLWTIEPLSVGLALLVASSGHRRGLLTAGTILVAIAGIGFTLMSLVLSGWVSILGSAILILVGLALLLRGRGGHFAPKEKLYQA
;
A
#
# COMPACT_ATOMS: atom_id res chain seq x y z
N MET A 1 51.83 -9.21 -26.01
CA MET A 1 50.69 -10.15 -25.92
C MET A 1 49.68 -9.56 -24.96
N LYS A 2 48.42 -9.37 -25.39
CA LYS A 2 47.35 -8.77 -24.58
C LYS A 2 46.60 -9.92 -23.90
N GLU A 3 46.68 -10.05 -22.59
CA GLU A 3 45.92 -11.06 -21.84
C GLU A 3 44.43 -10.86 -22.08
N ARG A 4 43.76 -11.87 -22.64
CA ARG A 4 42.29 -11.91 -22.72
C ARG A 4 41.79 -12.29 -21.34
N THR A 5 41.36 -11.29 -20.57
CA THR A 5 40.57 -11.53 -19.36
C THR A 5 39.26 -12.20 -19.76
N ILE A 6 39.09 -13.46 -19.36
CA ILE A 6 37.85 -14.18 -19.52
C ILE A 6 36.80 -13.46 -18.67
N ASN A 7 35.72 -13.01 -19.31
CA ASN A 7 34.66 -12.31 -18.64
C ASN A 7 33.85 -13.30 -17.78
N THR A 8 34.15 -13.34 -16.49
CA THR A 8 33.54 -14.24 -15.49
C THR A 8 32.02 -14.11 -15.45
N SER A 9 31.47 -12.94 -15.80
CA SER A 9 30.02 -12.74 -15.94
C SER A 9 29.41 -13.59 -17.06
N GLY A 10 30.12 -13.77 -18.18
CA GLY A 10 29.68 -14.60 -19.30
C GLY A 10 29.63 -16.08 -18.95
N LEU A 11 30.67 -16.59 -18.27
CA LEU A 11 30.71 -17.97 -17.77
C LEU A 11 29.58 -18.24 -16.76
N LEU A 12 29.31 -17.29 -15.86
CA LEU A 12 28.24 -17.40 -14.87
C LEU A 12 26.86 -17.45 -15.54
N LEU A 13 26.60 -16.59 -16.54
CA LEU A 13 25.34 -16.61 -17.30
C LEU A 13 25.15 -17.92 -18.07
N ILE A 14 26.21 -18.46 -18.69
CA ILE A 14 26.15 -19.76 -19.37
C ILE A 14 25.84 -20.88 -18.38
N GLY A 15 26.49 -20.87 -17.20
CA GLY A 15 26.22 -21.84 -16.14
C GLY A 15 24.77 -21.81 -15.65
N LEU A 16 24.24 -20.62 -15.39
CA LEU A 16 22.84 -20.43 -15.00
C LEU A 16 21.87 -20.88 -16.10
N GLY A 17 22.15 -20.57 -17.37
CA GLY A 17 21.35 -21.00 -18.51
C GLY A 17 21.34 -22.52 -18.69
N ALA A 18 22.49 -23.18 -18.54
CA ALA A 18 22.60 -24.63 -18.62
C ALA A 18 21.83 -25.33 -17.49
N LEU A 19 21.94 -24.82 -16.26
CA LEU A 19 21.15 -25.27 -15.11
C LEU A 19 19.64 -25.13 -15.35
N ALA A 20 19.21 -23.98 -15.87
CA ALA A 20 17.81 -23.73 -16.21
C ALA A 20 17.31 -24.74 -17.26
N LEU A 21 18.08 -24.98 -18.32
CA LEU A 21 17.70 -25.87 -19.43
C LEU A 21 17.66 -27.35 -19.00
N LEU A 22 18.65 -27.78 -18.20
CA LEU A 22 18.68 -29.12 -17.61
C LEU A 22 17.45 -29.36 -16.72
N HIS A 23 17.05 -28.36 -15.95
CA HIS A 23 15.91 -28.46 -15.05
C HIS A 23 14.55 -28.36 -15.77
N THR A 24 14.41 -27.53 -16.81
CA THR A 24 13.13 -27.38 -17.52
C THR A 24 12.86 -28.50 -18.51
N THR A 25 13.91 -29.13 -19.05
CA THR A 25 13.77 -30.04 -20.20
C THR A 25 14.21 -31.45 -19.87
N ILE A 26 15.41 -31.61 -19.30
CA ILE A 26 16.04 -32.93 -19.14
C ILE A 26 15.45 -33.66 -17.93
N LEU A 27 15.34 -32.99 -16.78
CA LEU A 27 14.83 -33.60 -15.54
C LEU A 27 13.36 -34.07 -15.64
N PRO A 28 12.43 -33.29 -16.22
CA PRO A 28 11.05 -33.76 -16.45
C PRO A 28 10.98 -34.91 -17.44
N ALA A 29 11.84 -34.93 -18.47
CA ALA A 29 11.91 -36.04 -19.43
C ALA A 29 12.39 -37.35 -18.77
N LEU A 30 13.12 -37.26 -17.65
CA LEU A 30 13.54 -38.40 -16.83
C LEU A 30 12.51 -38.78 -15.75
N GLY A 31 11.36 -38.09 -15.68
CA GLY A 31 10.32 -38.33 -14.68
C GLY A 31 10.66 -37.82 -13.28
N TRP A 32 11.72 -37.01 -13.14
CA TRP A 32 12.12 -36.39 -11.88
C TRP A 32 11.58 -34.96 -11.81
N ASP A 33 10.33 -34.80 -11.38
CA ASP A 33 9.81 -33.48 -10.98
C ASP A 33 9.99 -33.30 -9.48
N PHE A 34 11.07 -32.64 -9.09
CA PHE A 34 11.38 -32.43 -7.67
C PHE A 34 10.40 -31.48 -6.98
N GLY A 35 9.52 -30.77 -7.71
CA GLY A 35 8.61 -29.77 -7.13
C GLY A 35 9.31 -28.58 -6.44
N LEU A 36 10.62 -28.66 -6.20
CA LEU A 36 11.47 -27.66 -5.56
C LEU A 36 11.45 -26.34 -6.33
N TRP A 37 11.31 -26.40 -7.65
CA TRP A 37 11.16 -25.19 -8.45
C TRP A 37 9.88 -24.42 -8.09
N ARG A 38 8.80 -25.08 -7.65
CA ARG A 38 7.61 -24.38 -7.16
C ARG A 38 7.86 -23.53 -5.90
N LEU A 39 8.99 -23.75 -5.24
CA LEU A 39 9.42 -23.00 -4.06
C LEU A 39 10.35 -21.83 -4.38
N TRP A 40 10.67 -21.54 -5.66
CA TRP A 40 11.44 -20.34 -6.02
C TRP A 40 10.87 -19.04 -5.44
N PRO A 41 9.54 -18.85 -5.28
CA PRO A 41 8.98 -17.66 -4.64
C PRO A 41 9.40 -17.48 -3.18
N LEU A 42 9.84 -18.54 -2.49
CA LEU A 42 10.38 -18.44 -1.14
C LEU A 42 11.65 -17.56 -1.11
N LEU A 43 12.44 -17.52 -2.17
CA LEU A 43 13.61 -16.64 -2.25
C LEU A 43 13.18 -15.17 -2.26
N VAL A 44 12.13 -14.84 -3.02
CA VAL A 44 11.55 -13.49 -3.07
C VAL A 44 10.92 -13.14 -1.71
N GLY A 45 10.16 -14.06 -1.13
CA GLY A 45 9.57 -13.91 0.20
C GLY A 45 10.63 -13.72 1.29
N ALA A 46 11.74 -14.48 1.24
CA ALA A 46 12.85 -14.35 2.18
C ALA A 46 13.58 -13.01 2.03
N ALA A 47 13.78 -12.52 0.80
CA ALA A 47 14.34 -11.19 0.56
C ALA A 47 13.42 -10.10 1.14
N GLY A 48 12.11 -10.17 0.87
CA GLY A 48 11.12 -9.26 1.43
C GLY A 48 11.07 -9.31 2.97
N LEU A 49 11.11 -10.52 3.54
CA LEU A 49 11.15 -10.74 4.98
C LEU A 49 12.42 -10.16 5.59
N GLY A 50 13.58 -10.32 4.94
CA GLY A 50 14.84 -9.72 5.39
C GLY A 50 14.77 -8.19 5.47
N LEU A 51 14.15 -7.55 4.46
CA LEU A 51 13.93 -6.10 4.46
C LEU A 51 12.97 -5.66 5.58
N VAL A 52 11.90 -6.41 5.85
CA VAL A 52 10.94 -6.11 6.92
C VAL A 52 11.48 -6.44 8.31
N ALA A 53 12.33 -7.46 8.44
CA ALA A 53 12.94 -7.88 9.71
C ALA A 53 14.08 -6.95 10.15
N ALA A 54 14.83 -6.37 9.21
CA ALA A 54 15.97 -5.50 9.51
C ALA A 54 15.64 -4.35 10.50
N PRO A 55 14.54 -3.59 10.35
CA PRO A 55 14.11 -2.59 11.36
C PRO A 55 13.92 -3.12 12.78
N PHE A 56 13.50 -4.38 12.92
CA PHE A 56 13.27 -5.02 14.23
C PHE A 56 14.55 -5.58 14.83
N ALA A 57 15.44 -6.12 13.98
CA ALA A 57 16.75 -6.61 14.41
C ALA A 57 17.70 -5.49 14.86
N PHE A 58 17.55 -4.30 14.28
CA PHE A 58 18.42 -3.14 14.55
C PHE A 58 17.58 -1.91 14.93
N PRO A 59 16.87 -1.93 16.08
CA PRO A 59 15.90 -0.90 16.45
C PRO A 59 16.50 0.51 16.60
N ASP A 60 17.80 0.58 16.92
CA ASP A 60 18.54 1.83 17.10
C ASP A 60 18.80 2.56 15.77
N ASN A 61 18.84 1.84 14.65
CA ASN A 61 19.13 2.43 13.35
C ASN A 61 17.85 2.96 12.69
N ARG A 62 17.60 4.26 12.86
CA ARG A 62 16.42 4.93 12.28
C ARG A 62 16.35 4.82 10.76
N GLY A 63 17.48 4.75 10.06
CA GLY A 63 17.51 4.65 8.59
C GLY A 63 16.97 3.32 8.09
N LEU A 64 17.20 2.22 8.82
CA LEU A 64 16.70 0.90 8.42
C LEU A 64 15.18 0.81 8.44
N LYS A 65 14.48 1.61 9.24
CA LYS A 65 13.01 1.65 9.29
C LYS A 65 12.37 2.01 7.94
N ALA A 66 13.08 2.72 7.07
CA ALA A 66 12.61 3.00 5.72
C ALA A 66 12.51 1.74 4.83
N LEU A 67 13.18 0.65 5.21
CA LEU A 67 13.13 -0.62 4.48
C LEU A 67 11.74 -1.28 4.51
N PHE A 68 10.83 -0.85 5.40
CA PHE A 68 9.43 -1.28 5.32
C PHE A 68 8.77 -0.88 3.99
N ILE A 69 9.15 0.25 3.39
CA ILE A 69 8.56 0.76 2.14
C ILE A 69 8.77 -0.23 0.98
N PRO A 70 10.00 -0.66 0.63
CA PRO A 70 10.22 -1.69 -0.38
C PRO A 70 9.97 -3.11 0.15
N GLY A 71 10.18 -3.36 1.45
CA GLY A 71 10.07 -4.69 2.04
C GLY A 71 8.65 -5.26 2.00
N MET A 72 7.64 -4.45 2.32
CA MET A 72 6.24 -4.90 2.32
C MET A 72 5.75 -5.33 0.92
N PRO A 73 5.96 -4.55 -0.17
CA PRO A 73 5.68 -4.98 -1.54
C PRO A 73 6.40 -6.24 -1.98
N VAL A 74 7.70 -6.35 -1.71
CA VAL A 74 8.49 -7.55 -2.09
C VAL A 74 7.96 -8.78 -1.36
N LEU A 75 7.63 -8.65 -0.07
CA LEU A 75 7.04 -9.73 0.71
C LEU A 75 5.66 -10.14 0.16
N MET A 76 4.80 -9.18 -0.20
CA MET A 76 3.50 -9.45 -0.80
C MET A 76 3.62 -10.12 -2.17
N VAL A 77 4.54 -9.67 -3.02
CA VAL A 77 4.84 -10.30 -4.31
C VAL A 77 5.31 -11.75 -4.10
N GLY A 78 6.22 -11.98 -3.16
CA GLY A 78 6.66 -13.32 -2.79
C GLY A 78 5.51 -14.23 -2.37
N ALA A 79 4.58 -13.71 -1.56
CA ALA A 79 3.38 -14.43 -1.12
C ALA A 79 2.43 -14.78 -2.30
N LEU A 80 2.15 -13.84 -3.19
CA LEU A 80 1.30 -14.07 -4.37
C LEU A 80 1.94 -15.05 -5.36
N LEU A 81 3.25 -14.95 -5.60
CA LEU A 81 4.01 -15.88 -6.41
C LEU A 81 3.97 -17.29 -5.80
N LEU A 82 4.17 -17.40 -4.49
CA LEU A 82 4.13 -18.68 -3.78
C LEU A 82 2.75 -19.32 -3.90
N TRP A 83 1.69 -18.53 -3.71
CA TRP A 83 0.31 -19.00 -3.90
C TRP A 83 0.07 -19.52 -5.32
N GLY A 84 0.44 -18.73 -6.34
CA GLY A 84 0.31 -19.12 -7.73
C GLY A 84 1.08 -20.41 -8.05
N SER A 85 2.26 -20.59 -7.46
CA SER A 85 3.11 -21.75 -7.70
C SER A 85 2.65 -23.02 -6.98
N LEU A 86 2.20 -22.91 -5.72
CA LEU A 86 1.71 -24.05 -4.94
C LEU A 86 0.38 -24.58 -5.47
N PHE A 87 -0.57 -23.68 -5.76
CA PHE A 87 -1.92 -24.06 -6.17
C PHE A 87 -2.13 -24.08 -7.69
N THR A 88 -1.09 -23.77 -8.48
CA THR A 88 -1.19 -23.59 -9.95
C THR A 88 -2.24 -22.54 -10.33
N ALA A 89 -2.48 -21.57 -9.43
CA ALA A 89 -3.57 -20.60 -9.51
C ALA A 89 -3.06 -19.23 -9.97
N TRP A 90 -2.42 -19.16 -11.14
CA TRP A 90 -1.85 -17.91 -11.67
C TRP A 90 -2.89 -16.81 -11.94
N GLY A 91 -4.17 -17.17 -12.06
CA GLY A 91 -5.28 -16.22 -12.12
C GLY A 91 -5.40 -15.32 -10.88
N VAL A 92 -4.79 -15.69 -9.74
CA VAL A 92 -4.75 -14.87 -8.52
C VAL A 92 -4.22 -13.44 -8.78
N TRP A 93 -3.33 -13.28 -9.76
CA TRP A 93 -2.76 -11.98 -10.13
C TRP A 93 -3.80 -10.99 -10.66
N ALA A 94 -4.81 -11.47 -11.39
CA ALA A 94 -5.86 -10.60 -11.92
C ALA A 94 -6.66 -9.94 -10.78
N THR A 95 -6.83 -10.64 -9.66
CA THR A 95 -7.69 -10.22 -8.55
C THR A 95 -6.91 -9.56 -7.40
N PHE A 96 -5.67 -9.99 -7.13
CA PHE A 96 -4.92 -9.60 -5.93
C PHE A 96 -3.68 -8.75 -6.19
N TRP A 97 -3.39 -8.36 -7.43
CA TRP A 97 -2.31 -7.38 -7.68
C TRP A 97 -2.45 -6.08 -6.86
N PRO A 98 -3.66 -5.54 -6.54
CA PRO A 98 -3.78 -4.33 -5.72
C PRO A 98 -3.28 -4.50 -4.28
N MET A 99 -3.17 -5.75 -3.78
CA MET A 99 -2.53 -6.02 -2.49
C MET A 99 -1.07 -5.55 -2.44
N ILE A 100 -0.39 -5.49 -3.58
CA ILE A 100 0.97 -4.92 -3.67
C ILE A 100 0.93 -3.41 -3.38
N VAL A 101 -0.04 -2.69 -3.94
CA VAL A 101 -0.24 -1.25 -3.68
C VAL A 101 -0.61 -1.01 -2.21
N LEU A 102 -1.51 -1.83 -1.65
CA LEU A 102 -1.87 -1.78 -0.24
C LEU A 102 -0.68 -2.09 0.68
N SER A 103 0.16 -3.06 0.30
CA SER A 103 1.38 -3.37 1.06
C SER A 103 2.39 -2.22 1.02
N LEU A 104 2.49 -1.49 -0.09
CA LEU A 104 3.31 -0.28 -0.18
C LEU A 104 2.79 0.81 0.77
N ALA A 105 1.48 1.05 0.76
CA ALA A 105 0.83 1.96 1.70
C ALA A 105 1.10 1.57 3.16
N PHE A 106 1.02 0.27 3.47
CA PHE A 106 1.34 -0.25 4.80
C PHE A 106 2.83 -0.10 5.15
N GLY A 107 3.74 -0.24 4.18
CA GLY A 107 5.17 0.04 4.35
C GLY A 107 5.43 1.50 4.72
N PHE A 108 4.77 2.46 4.05
CA PHE A 108 4.78 3.87 4.44
C PHE A 108 4.19 4.07 5.83
N PHE A 109 3.10 3.37 6.15
CA PHE A 109 2.44 3.47 7.45
C PHE A 109 3.37 3.05 8.59
N LEU A 110 3.95 1.86 8.49
CA LEU A 110 4.92 1.35 9.47
C LEU A 110 6.11 2.31 9.58
N THR A 111 6.67 2.76 8.45
CA THR A 111 7.80 3.69 8.46
C THR A 111 7.46 4.97 9.20
N ALA A 112 6.29 5.55 8.98
CA ALA A 112 5.84 6.76 9.68
C ALA A 112 5.74 6.55 11.19
N VAL A 113 5.16 5.43 11.63
CA VAL A 113 5.00 5.10 13.05
C VAL A 113 6.36 4.87 13.70
N PHE A 114 7.20 4.00 13.13
CA PHE A 114 8.47 3.61 13.71
C PHE A 114 9.53 4.74 13.65
N MET A 115 9.50 5.60 12.62
CA MET A 115 10.36 6.79 12.54
C MET A 115 9.75 8.01 13.25
N ARG A 116 8.50 7.92 13.73
CA ARG A 116 7.73 9.04 14.28
C ARG A 116 7.66 10.23 13.33
N ASN A 117 7.54 9.96 12.02
CA ASN A 117 7.45 10.97 10.98
C ASN A 117 6.06 11.01 10.38
N ILE A 118 5.25 11.97 10.84
CA ILE A 118 3.86 12.12 10.41
C ILE A 118 3.70 12.45 8.92
N TRP A 119 4.73 13.03 8.27
CA TRP A 119 4.66 13.38 6.85
C TRP A 119 4.54 12.15 5.95
N LEU A 120 5.03 10.99 6.40
CA LEU A 120 4.88 9.73 5.69
C LEU A 120 3.45 9.15 5.78
N MET A 121 2.57 9.72 6.62
CA MET A 121 1.13 9.39 6.58
C MET A 121 0.44 9.88 5.33
N ILE A 122 0.94 10.95 4.72
CA ILE A 122 0.36 11.49 3.49
C ILE A 122 0.43 10.45 2.35
N PRO A 123 1.61 9.94 1.95
CA PRO A 123 1.68 8.90 0.93
C PRO A 123 1.00 7.60 1.38
N ALA A 124 1.07 7.23 2.67
CA ALA A 124 0.38 6.03 3.17
C ALA A 124 -1.14 6.09 2.93
N ILE A 125 -1.78 7.22 3.24
CA ILE A 125 -3.23 7.38 3.08
C ILE A 125 -3.62 7.47 1.60
N ILE A 126 -2.89 8.25 0.80
CA ILE A 126 -3.19 8.41 -0.63
C ILE A 126 -3.05 7.07 -1.37
N ILE A 127 -1.91 6.39 -1.20
CA ILE A 127 -1.66 5.09 -1.84
C ILE A 127 -2.63 4.04 -1.29
N GLY A 128 -2.90 4.06 0.02
CA GLY A 128 -3.81 3.11 0.68
C GLY A 128 -5.24 3.21 0.17
N MET A 129 -5.80 4.41 0.08
CA MET A 129 -7.15 4.63 -0.44
C MET A 129 -7.28 4.22 -1.92
N ASN A 130 -6.28 4.55 -2.75
CA ASN A 130 -6.23 4.08 -4.13
C ASN A 130 -6.12 2.56 -4.23
N GLY A 131 -5.27 1.94 -3.42
CA GLY A 131 -5.13 0.49 -3.34
C GLY A 131 -6.44 -0.21 -2.96
N LEU A 132 -7.23 0.38 -2.04
CA LEU A 132 -8.53 -0.15 -1.66
C LEU A 132 -9.53 -0.10 -2.82
N VAL A 133 -9.55 0.99 -3.57
CA VAL A 133 -10.41 1.11 -4.77
C VAL A 133 -9.99 0.12 -5.85
N PHE A 134 -8.70 0.02 -6.14
CA PHE A 134 -8.20 -0.97 -7.09
C PHE A 134 -8.54 -2.39 -6.66
N GLN A 135 -8.45 -2.69 -5.36
CA GLN A 135 -8.84 -3.99 -4.83
C GLN A 135 -10.34 -4.25 -5.00
N PHE A 136 -11.18 -3.24 -4.76
CA PHE A 136 -12.61 -3.32 -5.02
C PHE A 136 -12.92 -3.57 -6.50
N CYS A 137 -12.30 -2.82 -7.42
CA CYS A 137 -12.49 -2.99 -8.86
C CYS A 137 -11.98 -4.37 -9.34
N ALA A 138 -10.85 -4.84 -8.83
CA ALA A 138 -10.31 -6.16 -9.20
C ALA A 138 -11.18 -7.32 -8.69
N LEU A 139 -11.83 -7.18 -7.52
CA LEU A 139 -12.73 -8.20 -6.96
C LEU A 139 -14.11 -8.21 -7.63
N THR A 140 -14.65 -7.04 -7.94
CA THR A 140 -16.00 -6.90 -8.52
C THR A 140 -16.00 -6.89 -10.05
N ASN A 141 -14.82 -6.77 -10.66
CA ASN A 141 -14.64 -6.49 -12.08
C ASN A 141 -15.34 -5.20 -12.56
N TRP A 142 -15.67 -4.28 -11.63
CA TRP A 142 -16.40 -3.06 -11.92
C TRP A 142 -15.47 -1.86 -12.12
N TRP A 143 -14.69 -1.90 -13.20
CA TRP A 143 -13.73 -0.84 -13.52
C TRP A 143 -14.40 0.49 -13.89
N GLU A 144 -15.64 0.45 -14.38
CA GLU A 144 -16.42 1.66 -14.68
C GLU A 144 -16.68 2.51 -13.42
N ALA A 145 -16.78 1.89 -12.24
CA ALA A 145 -16.93 2.60 -10.97
C ALA A 145 -15.75 3.55 -10.69
N TRP A 146 -14.58 3.32 -11.30
CA TRP A 146 -13.43 4.23 -11.20
C TRP A 146 -13.76 5.65 -11.64
N SER A 147 -14.62 5.80 -12.66
CA SER A 147 -15.06 7.11 -13.18
C SER A 147 -15.82 7.95 -12.15
N VAL A 148 -16.35 7.32 -11.10
CA VAL A 148 -17.14 7.94 -10.02
C VAL A 148 -16.32 8.01 -8.73
N LEU A 149 -15.51 6.97 -8.50
CA LEU A 149 -14.63 6.88 -7.34
C LEU A 149 -13.42 7.82 -7.42
N TRP A 150 -13.22 8.57 -8.51
CA TRP A 150 -12.17 9.61 -8.62
C TRP A 150 -12.20 10.62 -7.44
N THR A 151 -13.37 10.87 -6.86
CA THR A 151 -13.56 11.72 -5.68
C THR A 151 -12.80 11.21 -4.44
N ILE A 152 -12.33 9.96 -4.46
CA ILE A 152 -11.45 9.41 -3.43
C ILE A 152 -10.09 10.09 -3.40
N GLU A 153 -9.63 10.66 -4.51
CA GLU A 153 -8.35 11.38 -4.58
C GLU A 153 -8.35 12.62 -3.68
N PRO A 154 -9.24 13.63 -3.89
CA PRO A 154 -9.30 14.78 -3.00
C PRO A 154 -9.68 14.39 -1.57
N LEU A 155 -10.50 13.34 -1.38
CA LEU A 155 -10.80 12.79 -0.05
C LEU A 155 -9.53 12.31 0.66
N SER A 156 -8.69 11.53 -0.03
CA SER A 156 -7.47 10.96 0.53
C SER A 156 -6.45 12.05 0.90
N VAL A 157 -6.34 13.11 0.08
CA VAL A 157 -5.52 14.30 0.39
C VAL A 157 -6.08 15.03 1.60
N GLY A 158 -7.39 15.25 1.65
CA GLY A 158 -8.05 15.89 2.78
C GLY A 158 -7.81 15.14 4.10
N LEU A 159 -8.00 13.82 4.10
CA LEU A 159 -7.72 12.95 5.25
C LEU A 159 -6.24 12.99 5.65
N ALA A 160 -5.33 12.96 4.67
CA ALA A 160 -3.90 13.07 4.91
C ALA A 160 -3.52 14.39 5.61
N LEU A 161 -4.08 15.51 5.17
CA LEU A 161 -3.89 16.82 5.82
C LEU A 161 -4.49 16.86 7.23
N LEU A 162 -5.67 16.26 7.43
CA LEU A 162 -6.29 16.17 8.75
C LEU A 162 -5.45 15.36 9.74
N VAL A 163 -4.84 14.26 9.29
CA VAL A 163 -3.89 13.48 10.10
C VAL A 163 -2.64 14.30 10.39
N ALA A 164 -2.03 14.93 9.38
CA ALA A 164 -0.86 15.79 9.54
C ALA A 164 -1.12 17.03 10.44
N SER A 165 -2.37 17.49 10.54
CA SER A 165 -2.77 18.63 11.37
C SER A 165 -2.79 18.34 12.88
N SER A 166 -2.66 17.09 13.31
CA SER A 166 -2.65 16.67 14.72
C SER A 166 -1.60 17.38 15.59
N GLY A 167 -0.61 18.05 14.97
CA GLY A 167 0.36 18.95 15.63
C GLY A 167 -0.04 20.43 15.70
N HIS A 168 -1.34 20.78 15.80
CA HIS A 168 -1.87 22.15 16.00
C HIS A 168 -1.68 23.15 14.84
N ARG A 169 -1.51 22.69 13.61
CA ARG A 169 -1.43 23.58 12.44
C ARG A 169 -2.82 23.92 11.91
N ARG A 170 -3.40 25.02 12.40
CA ARG A 170 -4.76 25.49 12.01
C ARG A 170 -4.97 25.53 10.50
N GLY A 171 -3.97 25.96 9.72
CA GLY A 171 -4.06 26.00 8.26
C GLY A 171 -4.26 24.62 7.61
N LEU A 172 -3.54 23.59 8.06
CA LEU A 172 -3.69 22.23 7.53
C LEU A 172 -5.04 21.63 7.92
N LEU A 173 -5.52 21.93 9.13
CA LEU A 173 -6.84 21.47 9.58
C LEU A 173 -7.95 22.06 8.70
N THR A 174 -7.92 23.36 8.45
CA THR A 174 -8.90 24.04 7.59
C THR A 174 -8.83 23.52 6.16
N ALA A 175 -7.63 23.43 5.57
CA ALA A 175 -7.44 22.92 4.21
C ALA A 175 -7.92 21.46 4.08
N GLY A 176 -7.57 20.60 5.04
CA GLY A 176 -8.02 19.20 5.06
C GLY A 176 -9.53 19.08 5.18
N THR A 177 -10.16 19.88 6.05
CA THR A 177 -11.62 19.90 6.21
C THR A 177 -12.33 20.37 4.94
N ILE A 178 -11.82 21.42 4.28
CA ILE A 178 -12.36 21.92 3.01
C ILE A 178 -12.26 20.84 1.93
N LEU A 179 -11.11 20.17 1.79
CA LEU A 179 -10.93 19.12 0.78
C LEU A 179 -11.84 17.92 1.04
N VAL A 180 -11.99 17.47 2.29
CA VAL A 180 -12.95 16.41 2.64
C VAL A 180 -14.37 16.82 2.31
N ALA A 181 -14.76 18.07 2.60
CA ALA A 181 -16.09 18.59 2.25
C ALA A 181 -16.32 18.62 0.73
N ILE A 182 -15.36 19.14 -0.05
CA ILE A 182 -15.46 19.18 -1.52
C ILE A 182 -15.56 17.76 -2.09
N ALA A 183 -14.73 16.83 -1.60
CA ALA A 183 -14.78 15.43 -2.03
C ALA A 183 -16.12 14.78 -1.70
N GLY A 184 -16.66 15.03 -0.50
CA GLY A 184 -17.97 14.52 -0.09
C GLY A 184 -19.11 15.06 -0.95
N ILE A 185 -19.12 16.35 -1.25
CA ILE A 185 -20.10 16.97 -2.15
C ILE A 185 -19.99 16.37 -3.55
N GLY A 186 -18.77 16.30 -4.11
CA GLY A 186 -18.54 15.72 -5.44
C GLY A 186 -19.01 14.27 -5.52
N PHE A 187 -18.70 13.46 -4.50
CA PHE A 187 -19.15 12.07 -4.42
C PHE A 187 -20.67 11.96 -4.31
N THR A 188 -21.31 12.84 -3.53
CA THR A 188 -22.78 12.91 -3.42
C THR A 188 -23.41 13.22 -4.77
N LEU A 189 -22.93 14.25 -5.46
CA LEU A 189 -23.46 14.66 -6.76
C LEU A 189 -23.32 13.55 -7.80
N MET A 190 -22.17 12.88 -7.85
CA MET A 190 -21.98 11.73 -8.75
C MET A 190 -22.86 10.54 -8.37
N SER A 191 -23.05 10.29 -7.06
CA SER A 191 -23.92 9.21 -6.58
C SER A 191 -25.40 9.48 -6.84
N LEU A 192 -25.82 10.74 -7.00
CA LEU A 192 -27.20 11.09 -7.41
C LEU A 192 -27.42 10.89 -8.91
N VAL A 193 -26.38 11.07 -9.72
CA VAL A 193 -26.43 10.79 -11.17
C VAL A 193 -26.50 9.28 -11.44
N LEU A 194 -25.85 8.48 -10.59
CA LEU A 194 -25.90 7.03 -10.67
C LEU A 194 -27.13 6.47 -9.94
N SER A 195 -28.00 5.75 -10.65
CA SER A 195 -29.14 5.08 -10.02
C SER A 195 -28.74 3.77 -9.31
N GLY A 196 -29.55 3.33 -8.34
CA GLY A 196 -29.42 2.02 -7.69
C GLY A 196 -28.60 2.01 -6.40
N TRP A 197 -28.05 0.84 -6.04
CA TRP A 197 -27.41 0.57 -4.74
C TRP A 197 -26.20 1.46 -4.42
N VAL A 198 -25.54 2.03 -5.44
CA VAL A 198 -24.40 2.95 -5.25
C VAL A 198 -24.82 4.21 -4.49
N SER A 199 -26.01 4.73 -4.78
CA SER A 199 -26.56 5.90 -4.08
C SER A 199 -26.72 5.64 -2.57
N ILE A 200 -27.13 4.43 -2.19
CA ILE A 200 -27.34 4.02 -0.80
C ILE A 200 -25.99 3.91 -0.09
N LEU A 201 -25.03 3.20 -0.70
CA LEU A 201 -23.69 3.03 -0.12
C LEU A 201 -22.99 4.38 0.03
N GLY A 202 -23.13 5.25 -0.97
CA GLY A 202 -22.50 6.56 -0.97
C GLY A 202 -23.07 7.46 0.13
N SER A 203 -24.39 7.46 0.29
CA SER A 203 -25.08 8.19 1.36
C SER A 203 -24.68 7.68 2.75
N ALA A 204 -24.57 6.36 2.92
CA ALA A 204 -24.16 5.76 4.19
C ALA A 204 -22.74 6.17 4.60
N ILE A 205 -21.78 6.16 3.67
CA ILE A 205 -20.39 6.59 3.94
C ILE A 205 -20.34 8.06 4.37
N LEU A 206 -21.09 8.93 3.70
CA LEU A 206 -21.15 10.36 4.04
C LEU A 206 -21.71 10.60 5.44
N ILE A 207 -22.74 9.86 5.83
CA ILE A 207 -23.32 9.94 7.17
C ILE A 207 -22.26 9.54 8.22
N LEU A 208 -21.53 8.44 7.98
CA LEU A 208 -20.49 7.97 8.90
C LEU A 208 -19.33 8.98 9.03
N VAL A 209 -18.88 9.56 7.91
CA VAL A 209 -17.83 10.59 7.92
C VAL A 209 -18.30 11.85 8.62
N GLY A 210 -19.51 12.33 8.32
CA GLY A 210 -20.11 13.49 8.97
C GLY A 210 -20.24 13.30 10.49
N LEU A 211 -20.68 12.11 10.93
CA LEU A 211 -20.78 11.77 12.34
C LEU A 211 -19.40 11.78 13.02
N ALA A 212 -18.37 11.20 12.38
CA ALA A 212 -17.01 11.20 12.90
C ALA A 212 -16.45 12.62 13.07
N LEU A 213 -16.73 13.53 12.13
CA LEU A 213 -16.32 14.93 12.22
C LEU A 213 -17.04 15.67 13.36
N LEU A 214 -18.35 15.45 13.54
CA LEU A 214 -19.14 16.04 14.63
C LEU A 214 -18.65 15.60 16.01
N LEU A 215 -18.35 14.31 16.17
CA LEU A 215 -17.84 13.76 17.43
C LEU A 215 -16.46 14.35 17.78
N ARG A 216 -15.61 14.58 16.78
CA ARG A 216 -14.29 15.20 16.98
C ARG A 216 -14.38 16.68 17.35
N GLY A 217 -15.35 17.42 16.82
CA GLY A 217 -15.55 18.85 17.10
C GLY A 217 -15.99 19.16 18.54
N ARG A 218 -16.68 18.23 19.22
CA ARG A 218 -17.19 18.42 20.58
C ARG A 218 -16.13 18.44 21.69
N GLY A 219 -14.93 17.88 21.45
CA GLY A 219 -13.85 17.82 22.44
C GLY A 219 -13.09 19.14 22.66
N GLY A 220 -13.35 20.17 21.84
CA GLY A 220 -12.66 21.47 21.91
C GLY A 220 -13.35 22.51 22.79
N HIS A 221 -14.09 22.11 23.83
CA HIS A 221 -14.72 23.07 24.74
C HIS A 221 -13.64 23.89 25.46
N PHE A 222 -13.58 25.16 25.04
CA PHE A 222 -12.79 26.25 25.59
C PHE A 222 -12.62 26.15 27.11
N ALA A 223 -11.39 25.88 27.56
CA ALA A 223 -11.00 26.39 28.87
C ALA A 223 -10.96 27.93 28.75
N PRO A 224 -11.76 28.68 29.53
CA PRO A 224 -11.69 30.13 29.50
C PRO A 224 -10.27 30.57 29.86
N LYS A 225 -9.66 31.40 29.01
CA LYS A 225 -8.42 32.12 29.32
C LYS A 225 -8.72 33.25 30.32
N GLU A 226 -9.22 32.90 31.50
CA GLU A 226 -9.16 33.78 32.65
C GLU A 226 -7.92 33.40 33.46
N LYS A 227 -7.16 34.41 33.92
CA LYS A 227 -5.88 34.33 34.66
C LYS A 227 -4.59 34.39 33.84
N LEU A 228 -4.37 35.51 33.14
CA LEU A 228 -3.00 35.95 32.82
C LEU A 228 -2.82 37.49 32.91
N TYR A 229 -3.70 38.18 33.62
CA TYR A 229 -3.58 39.61 33.96
C TYR A 229 -3.75 39.85 35.47
N GLN A 230 -3.06 39.05 36.30
CA GLN A 230 -2.85 39.36 37.71
C GLN A 230 -1.44 38.93 38.12
N ALA A 231 -0.46 39.77 37.82
CA ALA A 231 0.79 40.00 38.56
C ALA A 231 1.59 41.09 37.83
#